data_AF-A0A976DYD3-F1
#
_entry.id   AF-A0A976DYD3-F1
#
_cell.length_a   1.000
_cell.length_b   1.000
_cell.length_c   1.000
_cell.angle_alpha   90.00
_cell.angle_beta   90.00
_cell.angle_gamma   90.00
#
_symmetry.space_group_name_H-M   'P 1'
#
loop_
_entity.id
_entity.type
_entity.pdbx_description
1 polymer ?
#
loop_
_entity_poly.entity_id
_entity_poly.type
_entity_poly.pdbx_seq_one_letter_code
_entity_poly.pdbx_strand_id
1 'polypeptide(L)' 'GWTAPDIVAYLTTGFTPEFDSVGGHMVHVVENMARLPESDRVAVAEYLLAVPSVE' A
#
# COMPACT_ATOMS: atom_id res chain seq x y z
N GLY A 1 1.00 -7.57 -11.75
CA GLY A 1 1.36 -7.52 -10.32
C GLY A 1 1.37 -6.06 -9.89
N TRP A 2 1.37 -5.80 -8.60
CA TRP A 2 1.40 -4.44 -8.04
C TRP A 2 2.76 -3.79 -8.28
N THR A 3 2.79 -2.50 -8.61
CA THR A 3 4.01 -1.69 -8.69
C THR A 3 4.25 -0.90 -7.40
N ALA A 4 5.44 -0.31 -7.22
CA ALA A 4 5.70 0.52 -6.03
C ALA A 4 4.75 1.73 -5.96
N PRO A 5 4.52 2.48 -7.06
CA PRO A 5 3.51 3.55 -7.07
C PRO A 5 2.10 3.07 -6.71
N ASP A 6 1.70 1.87 -7.16
CA ASP A 6 0.39 1.30 -6.82
C ASP A 6 0.25 1.05 -5.32
N ILE A 7 1.28 0.47 -4.70
CA ILE A 7 1.29 0.20 -3.26
C ILE A 7 1.28 1.52 -2.48
N VAL A 8 2.06 2.52 -2.89
CA VAL A 8 2.06 3.84 -2.25
C VAL A 8 0.68 4.48 -2.35
N ALA A 9 0.04 4.45 -3.51
CA ALA A 9 -1.30 4.99 -3.71
C ALA A 9 -2.34 4.28 -2.84
N TYR A 10 -2.28 2.95 -2.75
CA TYR A 10 -3.16 2.16 -1.91
C TYR A 10 -2.97 2.45 -0.41
N LEU A 11 -1.74 2.51 0.07
CA LEU A 11 -1.44 2.85 1.47
C LEU A 11 -1.74 4.32 1.81
N THR A 12 -1.96 5.17 0.81
CA THR A 12 -2.32 6.58 0.98
C THR A 12 -3.83 6.80 0.94
N THR A 13 -4.52 6.09 0.05
CA THR A 13 -5.92 6.40 -0.32
C THR A 13 -6.89 5.25 -0.09
N GLY A 14 -6.40 4.02 -0.03
CA GLY A 14 -7.20 2.82 0.05
C GLY A 14 -7.75 2.31 -1.28
N PHE A 15 -7.44 2.96 -2.40
CA PHE A 15 -7.84 2.49 -3.73
C PHE A 15 -6.85 1.48 -4.30
N THR A 16 -7.35 0.39 -4.87
CA THR A 16 -6.54 -0.55 -5.67
C THR A 16 -6.25 0.03 -7.06
N PRO A 17 -5.29 -0.52 -7.81
CA PRO A 17 -5.01 -0.10 -9.19
C PRO A 17 -6.20 -0.20 -10.14
N GLU A 18 -7.16 -1.07 -9.81
CA GLU A 18 -8.41 -1.28 -10.54
C GLU A 18 -9.52 -0.31 -10.10
N PHE A 19 -9.19 0.70 -9.29
CA PHE A 19 -10.11 1.71 -8.73
C PHE A 19 -11.21 1.12 -7.83
N ASP A 20 -10.99 -0.07 -7.27
CA ASP A 20 -11.80 -0.58 -6.17
C ASP A 20 -11.28 -0.05 -4.81
N SER A 21 -12.07 -0.18 -3.75
CA SER A 21 -11.75 0.34 -2.42
C SER A 21 -11.49 -0.76 -1.39
N VAL A 22 -10.55 -0.50 -0.50
CA VAL A 22 -10.29 -1.34 0.66
C VAL A 22 -11.46 -1.35 1.65
N GLY A 23 -11.79 -2.52 2.19
CA GLY A 23 -12.81 -2.71 3.22
C GLY A 23 -12.28 -3.39 4.49
N GLY A 24 -13.11 -3.44 5.53
CA GLY A 24 -12.83 -4.16 6.78
C GLY A 24 -11.63 -3.61 7.56
N HIS A 25 -10.88 -4.49 8.22
CA HIS A 25 -9.74 -4.08 9.06
C HIS A 25 -8.62 -3.36 8.31
N MET A 26 -8.52 -3.57 6.99
CA MET A 26 -7.50 -2.90 6.18
C MET A 26 -7.75 -1.40 6.06
N VAL A 27 -8.99 -0.92 6.26
CA VAL A 27 -9.29 0.52 6.34
C VAL A 27 -8.45 1.18 7.43
N HIS A 28 -8.41 0.59 8.63
CA HIS A 28 -7.62 1.15 9.73
C HIS A 28 -6.11 1.12 9.46
N VAL A 29 -5.62 0.13 8.72
CA VAL A 29 -4.21 0.08 8.31
C VAL A 29 -3.92 1.25 7.39
N VAL A 30 -4.71 1.44 6.33
CA VAL A 30 -4.55 2.56 5.38
C VAL A 30 -4.66 3.91 6.09
N GLU A 31 -5.66 4.10 6.96
CA GLU A 31 -5.83 5.34 7.73
C GLU A 31 -4.60 5.70 8.56
N ASN A 32 -3.92 4.71 9.14
CA ASN A 32 -2.70 4.95 9.92
C ASN A 32 -1.48 5.14 9.01
N MET A 33 -1.37 4.40 7.92
CA MET A 33 -0.28 4.53 6.94
C MET A 33 -0.31 5.88 6.21
N ALA A 34 -1.50 6.41 5.93
CA ALA A 34 -1.68 7.72 5.31
C ALA A 34 -1.17 8.89 6.18
N ARG A 35 -1.02 8.67 7.50
CA ARG A 35 -0.46 9.68 8.44
C ARG A 35 1.06 9.75 8.44
N LEU A 36 1.73 8.73 7.89
CA LEU A 36 3.19 8.72 7.77
C LEU A 36 3.65 9.69 6.65
N PRO A 37 4.91 10.13 6.68
CA PRO A 37 5.54 10.74 5.52
C PRO A 37 5.46 9.83 4.29
N GLU A 38 5.40 10.42 3.10
CA GLU A 38 5.38 9.66 1.85
C GLU A 38 6.63 8.78 1.69
N SER A 39 7.80 9.27 2.13
CA SER A 39 9.06 8.50 2.13
C SER A 39 8.95 7.15 2.83
N ASP A 40 8.19 7.08 3.91
CA ASP A 40 8.03 5.86 4.71
C ASP A 40 7.13 4.87 3.97
N ARG A 41 6.07 5.37 3.30
CA ARG A 41 5.22 4.52 2.44
C ARG A 41 5.99 4.01 1.22
N VAL A 42 6.87 4.82 0.63
CA VAL A 42 7.77 4.40 -0.45
C VAL A 42 8.69 3.27 0.02
N ALA A 43 9.33 3.42 1.19
CA ALA A 43 10.20 2.40 1.75
C ALA A 43 9.46 1.07 2.02
N VAL A 44 8.21 1.14 2.50
CA VAL A 44 7.36 -0.05 2.67
C VAL A 44 7.04 -0.71 1.33
N ALA A 45 6.69 0.07 0.30
CA ALA A 45 6.41 -0.46 -1.02
C ALA A 45 7.63 -1.18 -1.64
N GLU A 46 8.81 -0.58 -1.53
CA GLU A 46 10.06 -1.19 -1.98
C GLU A 46 10.38 -2.49 -1.22
N TYR A 47 10.19 -2.48 0.11
CA TYR A 47 10.37 -3.69 0.92
C TYR A 47 9.44 -4.81 0.47
N LEU A 48 8.14 -4.53 0.30
CA LEU A 48 7.16 -5.54 -0.10
C LEU A 48 7.48 -6.17 -1.46
N LEU A 49 8.01 -5.39 -2.40
CA LEU A 49 8.41 -5.89 -3.72
C LEU A 49 9.73 -6.66 -3.72
N ALA A 50 10.59 -6.42 -2.72
CA ALA A 50 11.84 -7.16 -2.54
C ALA A 50 11.63 -8.54 -1.90
N VAL A 51 10.50 -8.75 -1.19
CA VAL A 51 10.18 -10.05 -0.59
C VAL A 51 9.88 -11.07 -1.70
N PRO A 52 10.57 -12.22 -1.74
CA PRO A 52 10.24 -13.28 -2.69
C PRO A 52 8.80 -13.73 -2.53
N SER A 53 8.11 -13.93 -3.64
CA SER A 53 6.77 -14.51 -3.64
C SER A 53 6.79 -15.89 -3.00
N VAL A 54 5.89 -16.12 -2.05
CA VAL A 54 5.64 -17.44 -1.46
C VAL A 54 4.68 -18.22 -2.37
N GLU A 55 4.93 -19.52 -2.51
CA GLU A 55 4.02 -20.47 -3.20
C GLU A 55 2.77 -20.77 -2.38
#